data_AF-A0A6A1UN75-F1
#
_entry.id   AF-A0A6A1UN75-F1
#
_cell.length_a   1.000
_cell.length_b   1.000
_cell.length_c   1.000
_cell.angle_alpha   90.00
_cell.angle_beta   90.00
_cell.angle_gamma   90.00
#
_symmetry.space_group_name_H-M   'P 1'
#
loop_
_entity.id
_entity.type
_entity.pdbx_description
1 polymer ?
#
loop_
_entity_poly.entity_id
_entity_poly.type
_entity_poly.pdbx_seq_one_letter_code
_entity_poly.pdbx_strand_id
1 'polypeptide(L)'
;MYIILCLASSFLIYTGQNTSSYLGRFVILIWLFVVQVLTSSYTASLTSMLTVKQLSSPIKGIESLMASNDPIGYQHGTFIDTYLTEEFNIQRSRLVSLNSEEEYEKALKDGPQKGGVSAIVDMRAYMELFLSNRCDFGIAFPRDSPLAVDMSTAILKLSENRELQKIHDKWLARKACSLEGAKQEVDRLPLKSFWGLFLIFGLACFLSLLLYFIRIFCQYRQWRNQD
;
A
#
# COMPACT_ATOMS: atom_id res chain seq x y z
N MET A 1 11.70 -12.24 7.49
CA MET A 1 13.03 -12.67 7.97
C MET A 1 13.22 -12.45 9.48
N TYR A 2 12.96 -11.25 10.01
CA TYR A 2 13.14 -10.95 11.45
C TYR A 2 12.27 -11.77 12.42
N ILE A 3 11.01 -12.06 12.08
CA ILE A 3 10.11 -12.88 12.92
C ILE A 3 10.64 -14.32 13.06
N ILE A 4 11.14 -14.90 11.97
CA ILE A 4 11.72 -16.24 11.96
C ILE A 4 13.00 -16.29 12.80
N LEU A 5 13.83 -15.24 12.74
CA LEU A 5 15.06 -15.13 13.53
C LEU A 5 14.78 -14.98 15.04
N CYS A 6 13.72 -14.24 15.40
CA CYS A 6 13.31 -14.00 16.79
C CYS A 6 12.65 -15.25 17.42
N LEU A 7 11.97 -16.06 16.61
CA LEU A 7 11.42 -17.34 17.06
C LEU A 7 12.50 -18.42 17.14
N ALA A 8 13.51 -18.39 16.26
CA ALA A 8 14.69 -19.25 16.36
C ALA A 8 15.51 -18.94 17.63
N SER A 9 15.66 -17.66 18.00
CA SER A 9 16.32 -17.30 19.27
C SER A 9 15.47 -17.69 20.49
N SER A 10 14.15 -17.55 20.42
CA SER A 10 13.23 -18.02 21.48
C SER A 10 13.30 -19.55 21.66
N PHE A 11 13.41 -20.30 20.56
CA PHE A 11 13.61 -21.75 20.59
C PHE A 11 14.95 -22.11 21.22
N LEU A 12 16.04 -21.42 20.85
CA LEU A 12 17.37 -21.63 21.44
C LEU A 12 17.40 -21.32 22.95
N ILE A 13 16.80 -20.21 23.38
CA ILE A 13 16.68 -19.85 24.81
C ILE A 13 15.88 -20.91 25.57
N TYR A 14 14.82 -21.45 24.95
CA TYR A 14 13.99 -22.47 25.59
C TYR A 14 14.68 -23.84 25.67
N THR A 15 15.47 -24.23 24.66
CA THR A 15 16.30 -25.45 24.75
C THR A 15 17.38 -25.36 25.84
N GLY A 16 17.75 -24.14 26.28
CA GLY A 16 18.64 -23.88 27.41
C GLY A 16 17.96 -23.97 28.79
N GLN A 17 16.62 -24.01 28.87
CA GLN A 17 15.90 -24.26 30.11
C GLN A 17 15.44 -25.73 30.19
N ASN A 18 15.76 -26.36 31.31
CA ASN A 18 15.78 -27.80 31.50
C ASN A 18 14.36 -28.42 31.51
N THR A 19 13.73 -28.58 30.33
CA THR A 19 12.52 -29.40 30.18
C THR A 19 12.94 -30.86 30.02
N SER A 20 12.79 -31.60 31.12
CA SER A 20 13.40 -32.93 31.32
C SER A 20 12.70 -34.08 30.56
N SER A 21 11.54 -33.86 29.92
CA SER A 21 10.74 -34.90 29.26
C SER A 21 10.64 -34.70 27.74
N TYR A 22 10.86 -35.77 26.96
CA TYR A 22 10.68 -35.80 25.50
C TYR A 22 9.24 -35.45 25.07
N LEU A 23 8.24 -35.85 25.85
CA LEU A 23 6.83 -35.53 25.58
C LEU A 23 6.56 -34.02 25.75
N GLY A 24 7.18 -33.39 26.76
CA GLY A 24 7.07 -31.94 26.95
C GLY A 24 7.63 -31.16 25.76
N ARG A 25 8.80 -31.58 25.25
CA ARG A 25 9.42 -30.97 24.05
C ARG A 25 8.53 -31.08 22.81
N PHE A 26 7.85 -32.20 22.62
CA PHE A 26 6.92 -32.39 21.51
C PHE A 26 5.71 -31.44 21.58
N VAL A 27 5.13 -31.26 22.76
CA VAL A 27 4.01 -30.31 22.97
C VAL A 27 4.45 -28.87 22.68
N ILE A 28 5.67 -28.48 23.07
CA ILE A 28 6.21 -27.16 22.79
C ILE A 28 6.44 -26.93 21.30
N LEU A 29 6.92 -27.93 20.56
CA LEU A 29 7.08 -27.84 19.11
C LEU A 29 5.74 -27.60 18.41
N ILE A 30 4.70 -28.32 18.82
CA ILE A 30 3.33 -28.11 18.31
C ILE A 30 2.86 -26.70 18.66
N TRP A 31 3.07 -26.25 19.90
CA TRP A 31 2.69 -24.91 20.33
C TRP A 31 3.38 -23.80 19.52
N LEU A 32 4.69 -23.92 19.29
CA LEU A 32 5.45 -22.97 18.47
C LEU A 32 5.00 -22.97 17.01
N PHE A 33 4.64 -24.14 16.47
CA PHE A 33 4.07 -24.24 15.13
C PHE A 33 2.72 -23.50 15.04
N VAL A 34 1.85 -23.64 16.05
CA VAL A 34 0.58 -22.90 16.11
C VAL A 34 0.81 -21.40 16.17
N VAL A 35 1.72 -20.92 17.05
CA VAL A 35 2.07 -19.49 17.14
C VAL A 35 2.65 -18.95 15.82
N GLN A 36 3.47 -19.76 15.13
CA GLN A 36 4.04 -19.42 13.84
C GLN A 36 2.95 -19.23 12.77
N VAL A 37 2.00 -20.16 12.69
CA VAL A 37 0.88 -20.07 11.74
C VAL A 37 0.04 -18.82 12.02
N LEU A 38 -0.29 -18.56 13.28
CA LEU A 38 -1.07 -17.37 13.67
C LEU A 38 -0.34 -16.06 13.33
N THR A 39 0.94 -15.95 13.64
CA THR A 39 1.73 -14.75 13.34
C THR A 39 1.87 -14.53 11.83
N SER A 40 2.02 -15.61 11.07
CA SER A 40 2.07 -15.56 9.61
C SER A 40 0.74 -15.08 9.02
N SER A 41 -0.38 -15.68 9.44
CA SER A 41 -1.72 -15.29 8.97
C SER A 41 -2.08 -13.86 9.35
N TYR A 42 -1.71 -13.41 10.55
CA TYR A 42 -1.88 -12.02 10.97
C TYR A 42 -1.07 -11.08 10.09
N THR A 43 0.21 -11.39 9.86
CA THR A 43 1.09 -10.59 9.00
C THR A 43 0.55 -10.53 7.57
N ALA A 44 0.13 -11.67 7.01
CA ALA A 44 -0.44 -11.75 5.66
C ALA A 44 -1.72 -10.92 5.53
N SER A 45 -2.61 -10.99 6.53
CA SER A 45 -3.86 -10.21 6.55
C SER A 45 -3.59 -8.70 6.67
N LEU A 46 -2.64 -8.32 7.53
CA LEU A 46 -2.21 -6.93 7.69
C LEU A 46 -1.59 -6.39 6.40
N THR A 47 -0.68 -7.15 5.78
CA THR A 47 -0.06 -6.78 4.50
C THR A 47 -1.12 -6.66 3.41
N SER A 48 -2.04 -7.62 3.30
CA SER A 48 -3.15 -7.56 2.33
C SER A 48 -3.98 -6.28 2.51
N MET A 49 -4.34 -5.93 3.75
CA MET A 49 -5.09 -4.71 4.04
C MET A 49 -4.31 -3.45 3.68
N LEU A 50 -3.01 -3.39 3.96
CA LEU A 50 -2.16 -2.26 3.60
C LEU A 50 -2.00 -2.15 2.08
N THR A 51 -1.81 -3.26 1.38
CA THR A 51 -1.71 -3.31 -0.08
C THR A 51 -3.00 -2.89 -0.76
N VAL A 52 -4.18 -3.30 -0.26
CA VAL A 52 -5.48 -2.85 -0.80
C VAL A 52 -5.63 -1.33 -0.66
N LYS A 53 -5.23 -0.75 0.47
CA LYS A 53 -5.30 0.70 0.65
C LYS A 53 -4.34 1.45 -0.27
N GLN A 54 -3.15 0.90 -0.52
CA GLN A 54 -2.14 1.51 -1.39
C GLN A 54 -2.49 1.38 -2.88
N LEU A 55 -3.16 0.31 -3.29
CA LEU A 55 -3.61 0.08 -4.67
C LEU A 55 -4.98 0.71 -4.96
N SER A 56 -5.75 1.09 -3.94
CA SER A 56 -7.06 1.70 -4.12
C SER A 56 -6.91 3.17 -4.52
N SER A 57 -6.96 3.44 -5.82
CA SER A 57 -7.15 4.79 -6.33
C SER A 57 -8.49 5.38 -5.80
N PRO A 58 -8.53 6.67 -5.41
CA PRO A 58 -9.78 7.37 -5.14
C PRO A 58 -10.75 7.33 -6.33
N ILE A 59 -10.20 7.23 -7.54
CA ILE A 59 -10.93 7.24 -8.80
C ILE A 59 -11.01 5.81 -9.32
N LYS A 60 -12.21 5.22 -9.22
CA LYS A 60 -12.48 3.83 -9.63
C LYS A 60 -13.12 3.73 -11.02
N GLY A 61 -13.47 4.87 -11.63
CA GLY A 61 -14.07 4.96 -12.96
C GLY A 61 -14.77 6.29 -13.19
N ILE A 62 -15.54 6.36 -14.28
CA ILE A 62 -16.28 7.58 -14.65
C ILE A 62 -17.32 7.97 -13.60
N GLU A 63 -17.96 6.99 -12.93
CA GLU A 63 -18.95 7.24 -11.88
C GLU A 63 -18.36 8.00 -10.69
N SER A 64 -17.12 7.68 -10.28
CA SER A 64 -16.44 8.43 -9.23
C SER A 64 -16.11 9.86 -9.64
N LEU A 65 -15.89 10.11 -10.93
CA LEU A 65 -15.66 11.46 -11.48
C LEU A 65 -16.96 12.27 -11.56
N MET A 66 -18.07 11.62 -11.87
CA MET A 66 -19.41 12.24 -11.84
C MET A 66 -19.82 12.64 -10.42
N ALA A 67 -19.54 11.77 -9.44
CA ALA A 67 -19.88 12.01 -8.04
C ALA A 67 -18.96 13.03 -7.35
N SER A 68 -17.71 13.19 -7.80
CA SER A 68 -16.80 14.21 -7.29
C SER A 68 -17.07 15.56 -7.93
N ASN A 69 -16.51 16.64 -7.38
CA ASN A 69 -16.51 17.97 -8.00
C ASN A 69 -15.11 18.38 -8.49
N ASP A 70 -14.21 17.40 -8.61
CA ASP A 70 -12.82 17.66 -8.94
C ASP A 70 -12.64 18.07 -10.42
N PRO A 71 -11.58 18.83 -10.74
CA PRO A 71 -11.23 19.15 -12.13
C PRO A 71 -10.78 17.91 -12.91
N ILE A 72 -11.20 17.82 -14.16
CA ILE A 72 -10.92 16.70 -15.08
C ILE A 72 -10.21 17.26 -16.32
N GLY A 73 -9.03 16.73 -16.61
CA GLY A 73 -8.26 17.09 -17.80
C GLY A 73 -8.76 16.33 -19.03
N TYR A 74 -8.69 16.97 -20.20
CA TYR A 74 -8.94 16.33 -21.49
C TYR A 74 -8.09 16.98 -22.59
N GLN A 75 -7.91 16.28 -23.70
CA GLN A 75 -7.15 16.80 -24.83
C GLN A 75 -7.91 17.92 -25.55
N HIS A 76 -7.25 19.06 -25.76
CA HIS A 76 -7.82 20.16 -26.54
C HIS A 76 -8.18 19.74 -27.96
N GLY A 77 -9.30 20.26 -28.48
CA GLY A 77 -9.75 20.01 -29.85
C GLY A 77 -10.28 18.60 -30.10
N THR A 78 -10.53 17.81 -29.04
CA THR A 78 -11.15 16.49 -29.14
C THR A 78 -12.63 16.54 -28.78
N PHE A 79 -13.38 15.52 -29.19
CA PHE A 79 -14.82 15.36 -28.88
C PHE A 79 -15.10 15.06 -27.40
N ILE A 80 -14.06 14.92 -26.57
CA ILE A 80 -14.16 14.44 -25.20
C ILE A 80 -14.89 15.45 -24.32
N ASP A 81 -14.72 16.75 -24.56
CA ASP A 81 -15.43 17.80 -23.82
C ASP A 81 -16.95 17.67 -23.97
N THR A 82 -17.37 17.42 -25.20
CA THR A 82 -18.76 17.27 -25.63
C THR A 82 -19.30 15.96 -25.10
N TYR A 83 -18.55 14.86 -25.24
CA TYR A 83 -18.92 13.55 -24.69
C TYR A 83 -19.09 13.56 -23.17
N LEU A 84 -18.16 14.16 -22.41
CA LEU A 84 -18.26 14.25 -20.95
C LEU A 84 -19.42 15.15 -20.51
N THR A 85 -19.72 16.20 -21.26
CA THR A 85 -20.83 17.11 -20.95
C THR A 85 -22.19 16.49 -21.29
N GLU A 86 -22.33 15.89 -22.47
CA GLU A 86 -23.63 15.45 -23.01
C GLU A 86 -24.03 14.06 -22.50
N GLU A 87 -23.10 13.11 -22.42
CA GLU A 87 -23.41 11.73 -22.01
C GLU A 87 -23.32 11.52 -20.50
N PHE A 88 -22.39 12.21 -19.83
CA PHE A 88 -22.14 12.07 -18.40
C PHE A 88 -22.57 13.27 -17.56
N ASN A 89 -23.15 14.30 -18.18
CA ASN A 89 -23.65 15.51 -17.51
C ASN A 89 -22.60 16.18 -16.59
N ILE A 90 -21.31 16.08 -16.95
CA ILE A 90 -20.22 16.71 -16.21
C ILE A 90 -20.19 18.20 -16.57
N GLN A 91 -20.14 19.05 -15.54
CA GLN A 91 -20.12 20.50 -15.75
C GLN A 91 -18.85 20.93 -16.51
N ARG A 92 -19.03 21.71 -17.59
CA ARG A 92 -17.91 22.26 -18.38
C ARG A 92 -16.92 23.07 -17.55
N SER A 93 -17.37 23.71 -16.46
CA SER A 93 -16.51 24.45 -15.53
C SER A 93 -15.43 23.60 -14.86
N ARG A 94 -15.62 22.28 -14.81
CA ARG A 94 -14.67 21.31 -14.24
C ARG A 94 -13.69 20.77 -15.28
N LEU A 95 -13.95 21.00 -16.56
CA LEU A 95 -13.17 20.45 -17.65
C LEU A 95 -11.98 21.37 -17.95
N VAL A 96 -10.78 20.83 -17.83
CA VAL A 96 -9.52 21.53 -18.09
C VAL A 96 -8.95 21.04 -19.40
N SER A 97 -8.87 21.95 -20.38
CA SER A 97 -8.27 21.66 -21.68
C SER A 97 -6.75 21.62 -21.55
N LEU A 98 -6.14 20.54 -22.04
CA LEU A 98 -4.69 20.31 -22.00
C LEU A 98 -4.17 20.04 -23.43
N ASN A 99 -3.03 20.63 -23.78
CA ASN A 99 -2.50 20.62 -25.16
C ASN A 99 -1.27 19.73 -25.37
N SER A 100 -0.54 19.39 -24.29
CA SER A 100 0.74 18.69 -24.38
C SER A 100 0.91 17.62 -23.28
N GLU A 101 1.77 16.64 -23.54
CA GLU A 101 2.14 15.61 -22.56
C GLU A 101 2.74 16.22 -21.27
N GLU A 102 3.43 17.35 -21.39
CA GLU A 102 4.03 18.07 -20.27
C GLU A 102 2.96 18.73 -19.38
N GLU A 103 1.91 19.29 -20.00
CA GLU A 103 0.75 19.80 -19.28
C GLU A 103 -0.01 18.69 -18.56
N TYR A 104 -0.08 17.49 -19.14
CA TYR A 104 -0.72 16.32 -18.51
C TYR A 104 0.03 15.94 -17.24
N GLU A 105 1.35 15.78 -17.35
CA GLU A 105 2.20 15.43 -16.21
C GLU A 105 2.11 16.48 -15.11
N LYS A 106 2.18 17.77 -15.47
CA LYS A 106 2.09 18.87 -14.51
C LYS A 106 0.73 18.90 -13.82
N ALA A 107 -0.36 18.80 -14.57
CA ALA A 107 -1.71 18.84 -14.03
C ALA A 107 -1.99 17.67 -13.09
N LEU A 108 -1.50 16.46 -13.41
CA LEU A 108 -1.62 15.29 -12.53
C LEU A 108 -0.76 15.42 -11.27
N LYS A 109 0.46 15.97 -11.37
CA LYS A 109 1.37 16.18 -10.23
C LYS A 109 0.88 17.26 -9.26
N ASP A 110 0.31 18.34 -9.79
CA ASP A 110 -0.26 19.41 -8.97
C ASP A 110 -1.52 18.91 -8.26
N GLY A 111 -2.32 18.08 -8.92
CA GLY A 111 -3.54 17.49 -8.38
C GLY A 111 -4.63 18.54 -8.09
N PRO A 112 -5.85 18.10 -7.73
CA PRO A 112 -7.00 18.99 -7.61
C PRO A 112 -6.82 20.09 -6.54
N GLN A 113 -6.03 19.82 -5.49
CA GLN A 113 -5.82 20.77 -4.39
C GLN A 113 -4.87 21.93 -4.73
N LYS A 114 -3.98 21.78 -5.72
CA LYS A 114 -3.00 22.82 -6.11
C LYS A 114 -3.31 23.43 -7.49
N GLY A 115 -4.54 23.27 -7.97
CA GLY A 115 -4.99 23.81 -9.27
C GLY A 115 -4.69 22.91 -10.47
N GLY A 116 -4.32 21.65 -10.23
CA GLY A 116 -4.23 20.60 -11.24
C GLY A 116 -5.54 19.82 -11.40
N VAL A 117 -5.44 18.61 -11.96
CA VAL A 117 -6.60 17.74 -12.25
C VAL A 117 -6.55 16.45 -11.43
N SER A 118 -7.72 15.89 -11.16
CA SER A 118 -7.86 14.61 -10.44
C SER A 118 -7.70 13.41 -11.40
N ALA A 119 -8.17 13.56 -12.64
CA ALA A 119 -7.99 12.58 -13.71
C ALA A 119 -7.87 13.25 -15.07
N ILE A 120 -7.31 12.53 -16.04
CA ILE A 120 -7.33 12.90 -17.46
C ILE A 120 -8.13 11.84 -18.22
N VAL A 121 -9.08 12.29 -19.04
CA VAL A 121 -9.84 11.43 -19.94
C VAL A 121 -9.36 11.68 -21.36
N ASP A 122 -8.88 10.63 -22.01
CA ASP A 122 -8.33 10.72 -23.36
C ASP A 122 -8.47 9.39 -24.12
N MET A 123 -8.16 9.42 -25.41
CA MET A 123 -8.14 8.24 -26.26
C MET A 123 -7.07 7.24 -25.77
N ARG A 124 -7.47 5.96 -25.71
CA ARG A 124 -6.65 4.86 -25.21
C ARG A 124 -5.24 4.82 -25.82
N ALA A 125 -5.13 4.97 -27.14
CA ALA A 125 -3.83 4.90 -27.83
C ALA A 125 -2.87 6.03 -27.38
N TYR A 126 -3.39 7.21 -27.08
CA TYR A 126 -2.61 8.35 -26.59
C TYR A 126 -2.17 8.13 -25.15
N MET A 127 -3.08 7.62 -24.29
CA MET A 127 -2.74 7.24 -22.92
C MET A 127 -1.70 6.12 -22.86
N GLU A 128 -1.78 5.10 -23.72
CA GLU A 128 -0.77 4.05 -23.79
C GLU A 128 0.62 4.58 -24.18
N LEU A 129 0.68 5.56 -25.08
CA LEU A 129 1.92 6.24 -25.46
C LEU A 129 2.48 7.11 -24.33
N PHE A 130 1.61 7.87 -23.66
CA PHE A 130 1.97 8.70 -22.50
C PHE A 130 2.55 7.86 -21.37
N LEU A 131 1.90 6.74 -21.05
CA LEU A 131 2.32 5.80 -20.01
C LEU A 131 3.56 4.99 -20.40
N SER A 132 3.83 4.80 -21.69
CA SER A 132 5.04 4.11 -22.16
C SER A 132 6.34 4.78 -21.69
N ASN A 133 6.30 6.09 -21.37
CA ASN A 133 7.47 6.83 -20.91
C ASN A 133 7.40 7.17 -19.42
N ARG A 134 6.30 6.85 -18.73
CA ARG A 134 5.97 7.37 -17.39
C ARG A 134 5.38 6.26 -16.51
N CYS A 135 6.14 5.87 -15.50
CA CYS A 135 5.83 4.72 -14.65
C CYS A 135 5.00 5.06 -13.39
N ASP A 136 4.73 6.34 -13.14
CA ASP A 136 4.01 6.82 -11.95
C ASP A 136 2.48 6.82 -12.13
N PHE A 137 1.99 6.52 -13.32
CA PHE A 137 0.58 6.59 -13.71
C PHE A 137 0.07 5.23 -14.19
N GLY A 138 -1.22 4.97 -14.07
CA GLY A 138 -1.84 3.68 -14.42
C GLY A 138 -3.12 3.83 -15.25
N ILE A 139 -3.49 2.77 -15.96
CA ILE A 139 -4.75 2.69 -16.72
C ILE A 139 -5.87 2.20 -15.79
N ALA A 140 -7.02 2.86 -15.80
CA ALA A 140 -8.21 2.43 -15.08
C ALA A 140 -9.35 2.08 -16.06
N PHE A 141 -10.08 1.01 -15.75
CA PHE A 141 -11.29 0.59 -16.47
C PHE A 141 -12.52 0.79 -15.58
N PRO A 142 -13.73 0.95 -16.15
CA PRO A 142 -14.97 0.95 -15.37
C PRO A 142 -15.09 -0.30 -14.49
N ARG A 143 -15.68 -0.13 -13.31
CA ARG A 143 -15.91 -1.23 -12.37
C ARG A 143 -16.80 -2.31 -13.02
N ASP A 144 -16.44 -3.57 -12.80
CA ASP A 144 -17.13 -4.75 -13.36
C ASP A 144 -17.10 -4.85 -14.90
N SER A 145 -16.26 -4.04 -15.57
CA SER A 145 -16.06 -4.15 -17.01
C SER A 145 -15.41 -5.49 -17.37
N PRO A 146 -16.02 -6.29 -18.29
CA PRO A 146 -15.41 -7.53 -18.75
C PRO A 146 -14.04 -7.28 -19.40
N LEU A 147 -13.81 -6.07 -19.90
CA LEU A 147 -12.54 -5.65 -20.49
C LEU A 147 -11.38 -5.71 -19.49
N ALA A 148 -11.62 -5.42 -18.20
CA ALA A 148 -10.58 -5.52 -17.17
C ALA A 148 -10.16 -6.98 -16.95
N VAL A 149 -11.13 -7.90 -16.97
CA VAL A 149 -10.91 -9.34 -16.81
C VAL A 149 -10.23 -9.92 -18.05
N ASP A 150 -10.71 -9.56 -19.25
CA ASP A 150 -10.14 -10.02 -20.53
C ASP A 150 -8.71 -9.53 -20.70
N MET A 151 -8.45 -8.25 -20.39
CA MET A 151 -7.11 -7.69 -20.44
C MET A 151 -6.17 -8.37 -19.44
N SER A 152 -6.62 -8.57 -18.19
CA SER A 152 -5.83 -9.28 -17.18
C SER A 152 -5.52 -10.72 -17.61
N THR A 153 -6.51 -11.42 -18.18
CA THR A 153 -6.35 -12.80 -18.67
C THR A 153 -5.43 -12.87 -19.89
N ALA A 154 -5.52 -11.90 -20.81
CA ALA A 154 -4.63 -11.80 -21.96
C ALA A 154 -3.18 -11.52 -21.52
N ILE A 155 -2.99 -10.60 -20.56
CA ILE A 155 -1.67 -10.31 -19.98
C ILE A 155 -1.09 -11.56 -19.32
N LEU A 156 -1.89 -12.32 -18.56
CA LEU A 156 -1.45 -13.57 -17.95
C LEU A 156 -1.02 -14.61 -19.00
N LYS A 157 -1.83 -14.83 -20.04
CA LYS A 157 -1.48 -15.74 -21.15
C LYS A 157 -0.20 -15.33 -21.87
N LEU A 158 -0.02 -14.03 -22.09
CA LEU A 158 1.18 -13.46 -22.70
C LEU A 158 2.41 -13.57 -21.77
N SER A 159 2.21 -13.51 -20.46
CA SER A 159 3.28 -13.69 -19.46
C SER A 159 3.75 -15.15 -19.44
N GLU A 160 2.81 -16.10 -19.40
CA GLU A 160 3.10 -17.54 -19.38
C GLU A 160 3.83 -18.02 -20.64
N ASN A 161 3.46 -17.51 -21.81
CA ASN A 161 4.07 -17.91 -23.09
C ASN A 161 5.36 -17.14 -23.44
N ARG A 162 5.85 -16.25 -22.55
CA ARG A 162 7.00 -15.34 -22.74
C ARG A 162 6.91 -14.39 -23.95
N GLU A 163 5.78 -14.32 -24.63
CA GLU A 163 5.56 -13.35 -25.72
C GLU A 163 5.43 -11.93 -25.16
N LEU A 164 4.92 -11.78 -23.93
CA LEU A 164 4.88 -10.49 -23.24
C LEU A 164 6.28 -9.89 -23.12
N GLN A 165 7.28 -10.70 -22.80
CA GLN A 165 8.67 -10.27 -22.70
C GLN A 165 9.18 -9.76 -24.06
N LYS A 166 8.87 -10.46 -25.16
CA LYS A 166 9.28 -10.04 -26.52
C LYS A 166 8.58 -8.76 -26.97
N ILE A 167 7.29 -8.62 -26.69
CA ILE A 167 6.51 -7.42 -26.99
C ILE A 167 7.04 -6.26 -26.16
N HIS A 168 7.30 -6.50 -24.88
CA HIS A 168 7.92 -5.55 -23.98
C HIS A 168 9.28 -5.10 -24.51
N ASP A 169 10.19 -6.02 -24.82
CA ASP A 169 11.55 -5.71 -25.28
C ASP A 169 11.57 -4.97 -26.63
N LYS A 170 10.65 -5.33 -27.53
CA LYS A 170 10.59 -4.76 -28.88
C LYS A 170 9.95 -3.37 -28.92
N TRP A 171 8.96 -3.11 -28.08
CA TRP A 171 8.13 -1.90 -28.18
C TRP A 171 8.20 -0.99 -26.94
N LEU A 172 8.50 -1.53 -25.76
CA LEU A 172 8.44 -0.81 -24.47
C LEU A 172 9.80 -0.69 -23.76
N ALA A 173 10.77 -1.59 -23.98
CA ALA A 173 12.05 -1.58 -23.26
C ALA A 173 12.96 -0.41 -23.63
N ARG A 174 12.73 0.25 -24.77
CA ARG A 174 13.57 1.38 -25.22
C ARG A 174 13.40 2.64 -24.36
N LYS A 175 12.39 2.67 -23.46
CA LYS A 175 12.11 3.78 -22.56
C LYS A 175 11.66 3.31 -21.17
N ALA A 176 12.14 2.14 -20.72
CA ALA A 176 11.93 1.75 -19.34
C ALA A 176 12.52 2.83 -18.43
N CYS A 177 11.68 3.38 -17.54
CA CYS A 177 12.16 4.17 -16.42
C CYS A 177 13.24 3.34 -15.74
N SER A 178 14.52 3.74 -15.85
CA SER A 178 15.49 3.21 -14.89
C SER A 178 14.94 3.62 -13.53
N LEU A 179 14.81 2.65 -12.64
CA LEU A 179 14.42 2.80 -11.25
C LEU A 179 15.53 3.57 -10.47
N GLU A 180 16.02 4.65 -11.06
CA GLU A 180 17.18 5.43 -10.61
C GLU A 180 16.82 6.91 -10.47
N GLY A 181 15.66 7.33 -11.03
CA GLY A 181 15.24 8.74 -11.04
C GLY A 181 13.86 9.04 -10.45
N ALA A 182 12.99 8.04 -10.30
CA ALA A 182 11.78 8.22 -9.51
C ALA A 182 12.22 8.22 -8.04
N LYS A 183 12.22 9.39 -7.41
CA LYS A 183 11.97 9.48 -5.97
C LYS A 183 10.55 8.96 -5.73
N GLN A 184 10.37 7.66 -5.91
CA GLN A 184 9.24 6.94 -5.39
C GLN A 184 9.46 7.06 -3.90
N GLU A 185 8.80 8.04 -3.27
CA GLU A 185 8.57 8.00 -1.85
C GLU A 185 7.84 6.68 -1.65
N VAL A 186 8.62 5.63 -1.35
CA VAL A 186 8.10 4.39 -0.80
C VAL A 186 7.17 4.87 0.30
N ASP A 187 5.89 4.59 0.12
CA ASP A 187 4.81 5.09 0.96
C ASP A 187 5.04 4.50 2.36
N ARG A 188 5.93 5.18 3.09
CA ARG A 188 6.51 4.70 4.33
C ARG A 188 5.43 4.92 5.36
N LEU A 189 4.99 3.83 5.99
CA LEU A 189 4.01 3.94 7.07
C LEU A 189 4.52 4.97 8.08
N PRO A 190 3.80 6.09 8.25
CA PRO A 190 4.28 7.17 9.10
C PRO A 190 4.32 6.66 10.54
N LEU A 191 5.31 7.09 11.31
CA LEU A 191 5.45 6.73 12.74
C LEU A 191 4.18 7.04 13.55
N LYS A 192 3.38 8.01 13.10
CA LYS A 192 2.06 8.34 13.64
C LYS A 192 1.10 7.15 13.68
N SER A 193 1.16 6.23 12.70
CA SER A 193 0.33 5.03 12.67
C SER A 193 0.64 4.05 13.82
N PHE A 194 1.80 4.17 14.48
CA PHE A 194 2.23 3.30 15.57
C PHE A 194 2.01 3.89 16.97
N TRP A 195 1.34 5.05 17.08
CA TRP A 195 1.15 5.74 18.36
C TRP A 195 0.51 4.87 19.45
N GLY A 196 -0.49 4.04 19.09
CA GLY A 196 -1.12 3.12 20.04
C GLY A 196 -0.16 2.08 20.63
N LEU A 197 0.81 1.60 19.83
CA LEU A 197 1.80 0.63 20.30
C LEU A 197 2.74 1.28 21.34
N PHE A 198 3.20 2.50 21.06
CA PHE A 198 4.05 3.26 21.98
C PHE A 198 3.33 3.57 23.30
N LEU A 199 2.03 3.87 23.24
CA LEU A 199 1.23 4.15 24.42
C LEU A 199 1.09 2.92 25.32
N ILE A 200 0.81 1.74 24.75
CA ILE A 200 0.70 0.49 25.50
C ILE A 200 2.04 0.13 26.16
N PHE A 201 3.14 0.21 25.40
CA PHE A 201 4.47 -0.09 25.93
C PHE A 201 4.87 0.90 27.04
N GLY A 202 4.63 2.19 26.83
CA GLY A 202 4.88 3.23 27.83
C GLY A 202 4.12 2.99 29.14
N LEU A 203 2.83 2.63 29.05
CA LEU A 203 2.00 2.29 30.22
C LEU A 203 2.52 1.05 30.95
N ALA A 204 2.91 0.00 30.22
CA ALA A 204 3.46 -1.21 30.82
C ALA A 204 4.76 -0.92 31.58
N CYS A 205 5.68 -0.15 30.97
CA CYS A 205 6.92 0.26 31.64
C CYS A 205 6.66 1.13 32.86
N PHE A 206 5.73 2.09 32.77
CA PHE A 206 5.37 2.96 33.87
C PHE A 206 4.78 2.17 35.05
N LEU A 207 3.84 1.26 34.78
CA LEU A 207 3.26 0.37 35.79
C LEU A 207 4.31 -0.53 36.44
N SER A 208 5.23 -1.08 35.65
CA SER A 208 6.34 -1.89 36.17
C SER A 208 7.25 -1.09 37.11
N LEU A 209 7.62 0.13 36.73
CA LEU A 209 8.42 1.01 37.58
C LEU A 209 7.66 1.40 38.85
N LEU A 210 6.38 1.75 38.73
CA LEU A 210 5.54 2.13 39.85
C LEU A 210 5.40 0.99 40.86
N LEU A 211 5.17 -0.25 40.40
CA LEU A 211 5.15 -1.43 41.27
C LEU A 211 6.50 -1.66 41.96
N TYR A 212 7.61 -1.45 41.25
CA TYR A 212 8.95 -1.56 41.83
C TYR A 212 9.21 -0.51 42.92
N PHE A 213 8.84 0.75 42.66
CA PHE A 213 8.93 1.83 43.65
C PHE A 213 8.05 1.57 44.87
N ILE A 214 6.82 1.10 44.68
CA ILE A 214 5.93 0.70 45.78
C ILE A 214 6.57 -0.40 46.63
N ARG A 215 7.16 -1.43 46.00
CA ARG A 215 7.83 -2.51 46.73
C ARG A 215 8.99 -2.00 47.58
N ILE A 216 9.84 -1.14 47.03
CA ILE A 216 10.95 -0.53 47.77
C ILE A 216 10.43 0.32 48.93
N PHE A 217 9.39 1.12 48.69
CA PHE A 217 8.83 1.98 49.73
C PHE A 217 8.16 1.18 50.86
N CYS A 218 7.45 0.10 50.52
CA CYS A 218 6.89 -0.84 51.49
C CYS A 218 7.99 -1.52 52.31
N GLN A 219 9.06 -2.00 51.67
CA GLN A 219 10.20 -2.56 52.40
C GLN A 219 10.83 -1.52 53.32
N TYR A 220 11.10 -0.31 52.83
CA TYR A 220 11.69 0.76 53.63
C TYR A 220 10.82 1.18 54.84
N ARG A 221 9.49 1.21 54.68
CA ARG A 221 8.56 1.40 55.80
C ARG A 221 8.61 0.25 56.81
N GLN A 222 8.74 -0.98 56.35
CA GLN A 222 8.86 -2.15 57.22
C GLN A 222 10.14 -2.08 58.06
N TRP A 223 11.28 -1.68 57.45
CA TRP A 223 12.54 -1.45 58.18
C TRP A 223 12.41 -0.35 59.25
N ARG A 224 11.79 0.80 58.91
CA ARG A 224 11.63 1.91 59.85
C ARG A 224 10.72 1.57 61.06
N ASN A 225 9.76 0.67 60.91
CA ASN A 225 8.89 0.25 62.00
C ASN A 225 9.53 -0.78 62.96
N GLN A 226 10.75 -1.24 62.67
CA GLN A 226 11.48 -2.23 63.46
C GLN A 226 12.58 -1.62 64.36
N ASP A 227 12.87 -0.33 64.21
CA ASP A 227 13.72 0.49 65.10
C ASP A 227 12.83 1.31 66.07
#